data_AF-A0A7S0PVJ6-F1
#
_entry.id   AF-A0A7S0PVJ6-F1
#
_cell.length_a   1.000
_cell.length_b   1.000
_cell.length_c   1.000
_cell.angle_alpha   90.00
_cell.angle_beta   90.00
_cell.angle_gamma   90.00
#
_symmetry.space_group_name_H-M   'P 1'
#
loop_
_entity.id
_entity.type
_entity.pdbx_description
1 polymer ?
#
loop_
_entity_poly.entity_id
_entity_poly.type
_entity_poly.pdbx_seq_one_letter_code
_entity_poly.pdbx_strand_id
1 'polypeptide(L)'
;TVRRPGSGVVVSARMYSLRGYRTDPGIDADIWRRSEVLRGLNQHTLSLHEHAARLGLTPLSSRDARVAQCSLGTLFATILRDECRADVCLYNSGGIRGNVNYGGEPLTYGDLVAEVPFENNIVTLEMYGSELAA
;
A
#
# COMPACT_ATOMS: atom_id res chain seq x y z
N THR A 1 15.66 23.42 -16.38
CA THR A 1 16.84 23.91 -15.65
C THR A 1 16.42 24.98 -14.69
N VAL A 2 16.75 24.86 -13.41
CA VAL A 2 16.44 25.86 -12.37
C VAL A 2 17.77 26.47 -11.91
N ARG A 3 17.83 27.80 -11.87
CA ARG A 3 18.95 28.56 -11.32
C ARG A 3 18.49 29.25 -10.05
N ARG A 4 19.20 29.05 -8.94
CA ARG A 4 18.87 29.75 -7.69
C ARG A 4 19.33 31.21 -7.80
N PRO A 5 18.46 32.20 -7.52
CA PRO A 5 18.88 33.61 -7.49
C PRO A 5 20.01 33.83 -6.49
N GLY A 6 21.07 34.53 -6.90
CA GLY A 6 22.23 34.82 -6.05
C GLY A 6 23.26 33.69 -5.92
N SER A 7 23.06 32.53 -6.55
CA SER A 7 24.09 31.48 -6.65
C SER A 7 24.48 31.18 -8.10
N GLY A 8 25.72 30.74 -8.29
CA GLY A 8 26.21 30.24 -9.59
C GLY A 8 25.67 28.84 -9.95
N VAL A 9 24.85 28.23 -9.08
CA VAL A 9 24.41 26.84 -9.24
C VAL A 9 23.24 26.75 -10.22
N VAL A 10 23.42 25.90 -11.23
CA VAL A 10 22.44 25.60 -12.27
C VAL A 10 22.11 24.11 -12.21
N VAL A 11 20.85 23.76 -11.97
CA VAL A 11 20.38 22.37 -11.93
C VAL A 11 19.52 22.08 -13.15
N SER A 12 19.90 21.10 -13.97
CA SER A 12 19.09 20.59 -15.07
C SER A 12 18.66 19.16 -14.78
N ALA A 13 17.37 18.87 -14.92
CA ALA A 13 16.84 17.52 -14.89
C ALA A 13 16.20 17.22 -16.25
N ARG A 14 16.36 15.99 -16.72
CA ARG A 14 15.68 15.45 -17.90
C ARG A 14 15.00 14.16 -17.49
N MET A 15 13.69 14.09 -17.72
CA MET A 15 12.92 12.88 -17.51
C MET A 15 12.91 12.07 -18.81
N TYR A 16 13.15 10.78 -18.69
CA TYR A 16 13.02 9.82 -19.78
C TYR A 16 11.84 8.93 -19.47
N SER A 17 10.91 8.82 -20.42
CA SER A 17 9.82 7.85 -20.31
C SER A 17 10.39 6.46 -20.55
N LEU A 18 10.07 5.51 -19.67
CA LEU A 18 10.38 4.10 -19.88
C LEU A 18 9.32 3.39 -20.76
N ARG A 19 8.26 4.08 -21.18
CA ARG A 19 7.25 3.49 -22.07
C ARG A 19 7.87 3.15 -23.43
N GLY A 20 7.64 1.93 -23.91
CA GLY A 20 8.08 1.47 -25.23
C GLY A 20 9.47 0.81 -25.24
N TYR A 21 10.20 0.81 -24.13
CA TYR A 21 11.38 -0.02 -23.97
C TYR A 21 10.96 -1.49 -23.83
N ARG A 22 11.68 -2.38 -24.52
CA ARG A 22 11.52 -3.83 -24.33
C ARG A 22 12.36 -4.27 -23.14
N THR A 23 11.86 -5.25 -22.40
CA THR A 23 12.64 -5.91 -21.36
C THR A 23 13.77 -6.73 -21.98
N ASP A 24 14.87 -6.87 -21.25
CA ASP A 24 15.99 -7.72 -21.67
C ASP A 24 15.67 -9.18 -21.28
N PRO A 25 15.69 -10.14 -22.23
CA PRO A 25 15.34 -11.53 -21.92
C PRO A 25 16.24 -12.19 -20.88
N GLY A 26 17.52 -11.81 -20.81
CA GLY A 26 18.48 -12.34 -19.85
C GLY A 26 18.18 -11.84 -18.43
N ILE A 27 17.86 -10.55 -18.29
CA ILE A 27 17.42 -9.95 -17.02
C ILE A 27 16.08 -10.54 -16.59
N ASP A 28 15.10 -10.67 -17.49
CA ASP A 28 13.80 -11.27 -17.17
C ASP A 28 13.95 -12.71 -16.68
N ALA A 29 14.79 -13.51 -17.33
CA ALA A 29 15.06 -14.88 -16.91
C ALA A 29 15.73 -14.94 -15.52
N ASP A 30 16.63 -14.00 -15.22
CA ASP A 30 17.27 -13.92 -13.92
C ASP A 30 16.30 -13.48 -12.80
N ILE A 31 15.48 -12.45 -13.06
CA ILE A 31 14.39 -12.04 -12.16
C ILE A 31 13.46 -13.22 -11.93
N TRP A 32 13.03 -13.91 -12.99
CA TRP A 32 12.14 -15.05 -12.90
C TRP A 32 12.71 -16.12 -11.97
N ARG A 33 13.95 -16.54 -12.19
CA ARG A 33 14.63 -17.56 -11.37
C ARG A 33 14.74 -17.12 -9.90
N ARG A 34 15.17 -15.89 -9.64
CA ARG A 34 15.35 -15.39 -8.26
C ARG A 34 14.05 -15.17 -7.51
N SER A 35 12.95 -14.93 -8.24
CA SER A 35 11.63 -14.70 -7.65
C SER A 35 10.88 -16.00 -7.35
N GLU A 36 11.45 -17.18 -7.58
CA GLU A 36 10.75 -18.46 -7.50
C GLU A 36 9.95 -18.66 -6.22
N VAL A 37 10.57 -18.42 -5.07
CA VAL A 37 9.93 -18.53 -3.75
C VAL A 37 8.83 -17.49 -3.57
N LEU A 38 9.06 -16.26 -4.04
CA LEU A 38 8.12 -15.15 -3.92
C LEU A 38 6.88 -15.33 -4.79
N ARG A 39 7.00 -15.98 -5.96
CA ARG A 39 5.85 -16.20 -6.86
C ARG A 39 4.76 -17.03 -6.18
N GLY A 40 5.15 -18.11 -5.50
CA GLY A 40 4.21 -18.96 -4.78
C GLY A 40 3.51 -18.21 -3.65
N LEU A 41 4.26 -17.42 -2.88
CA LEU A 41 3.71 -16.60 -1.82
C LEU A 41 2.75 -15.54 -2.37
N ASN A 42 3.13 -14.81 -3.41
CA ASN A 42 2.32 -13.77 -4.02
C ASN A 42 0.99 -14.27 -4.60
N GLN A 43 0.92 -15.53 -5.03
CA GLN A 43 -0.30 -16.16 -5.53
C GLN A 43 -1.21 -16.69 -4.42
N HIS A 44 -0.76 -16.67 -3.16
CA HIS A 44 -1.55 -17.16 -2.04
C HIS A 44 -2.73 -16.24 -1.76
N THR A 45 -3.94 -16.78 -1.86
CA THR A 45 -5.17 -16.08 -1.51
C THR A 45 -5.26 -15.84 -0.01
N LEU A 46 -5.56 -14.61 0.38
CA LEU A 46 -5.82 -14.22 1.76
C LEU A 46 -7.32 -14.19 2.04
N SER A 47 -7.71 -14.45 3.29
CA SER A 47 -9.11 -14.35 3.75
C SER A 47 -9.60 -12.90 3.92
N LEU A 48 -8.83 -11.90 3.48
CA LEU A 48 -9.18 -10.47 3.60
C LEU A 48 -10.50 -10.14 2.91
N HIS A 49 -10.79 -10.75 1.75
CA HIS A 49 -12.05 -10.51 1.04
C HIS A 49 -13.26 -11.05 1.80
N GLU A 50 -13.15 -12.25 2.38
CA GLU A 50 -14.22 -12.85 3.21
C GLU A 50 -14.47 -12.02 4.48
N HIS A 51 -13.38 -11.58 5.13
CA HIS A 51 -13.47 -10.72 6.30
C HIS A 51 -14.13 -9.37 5.97
N ALA A 52 -13.75 -8.76 4.85
CA ALA A 52 -14.38 -7.53 4.36
C ALA A 52 -15.87 -7.72 4.06
N ALA A 53 -16.26 -8.83 3.43
CA ALA A 53 -17.65 -9.15 3.16
C ALA A 53 -18.46 -9.29 4.46
N ARG A 54 -17.92 -9.98 5.46
CA ARG A 54 -18.54 -10.11 6.79
C ARG A 54 -18.75 -8.77 7.49
N LEU A 55 -17.84 -7.82 7.30
CA LEU A 55 -17.92 -6.47 7.84
C LEU A 55 -18.75 -5.50 6.98
N GLY A 56 -19.26 -5.92 5.82
CA GLY A 56 -19.98 -5.05 4.90
C GLY A 56 -19.10 -3.97 4.24
N LEU A 57 -17.80 -4.25 4.08
CA LEU A 57 -16.81 -3.32 3.50
C LEU A 57 -16.55 -3.55 2.01
N THR A 58 -17.31 -4.42 1.35
CA THR A 58 -17.22 -4.64 -0.10
C THR A 58 -18.08 -3.62 -0.86
N PRO A 59 -17.66 -3.15 -2.06
CA PRO A 59 -16.42 -3.48 -2.76
C PRO A 59 -15.17 -2.86 -2.11
N LEU A 60 -14.04 -3.57 -2.21
CA LEU A 60 -12.78 -3.10 -1.69
C LEU A 60 -12.13 -2.08 -2.63
N SER A 61 -11.62 -0.99 -2.07
CA SER A 61 -10.96 0.07 -2.82
C SER A 61 -9.91 0.76 -1.95
N SER A 62 -8.77 1.07 -2.58
CA SER A 62 -7.72 1.94 -2.05
C SER A 62 -7.65 3.28 -2.79
N ARG A 63 -8.58 3.56 -3.70
CA ARG A 63 -8.61 4.83 -4.44
C ARG A 63 -8.77 6.01 -3.50
N ASP A 64 -8.06 7.08 -3.85
CA ASP A 64 -8.15 8.38 -3.19
C ASP A 64 -7.91 8.35 -1.67
N ALA A 65 -7.24 7.30 -1.17
CA ALA A 65 -6.97 7.09 0.26
C ALA A 65 -6.30 8.30 0.93
N ARG A 66 -5.57 9.12 0.16
CA ARG A 66 -4.89 10.32 0.66
C ARG A 66 -5.81 11.49 0.98
N VAL A 67 -6.99 11.53 0.37
CA VAL A 67 -7.92 12.67 0.44
C VAL A 67 -9.28 12.28 1.02
N ALA A 68 -9.58 10.98 1.11
CA ALA A 68 -10.83 10.48 1.64
C ALA A 68 -10.67 9.10 2.29
N GLN A 69 -11.67 8.72 3.09
CA GLN A 69 -11.80 7.35 3.60
C GLN A 69 -12.00 6.37 2.44
N CYS A 70 -11.35 5.21 2.52
CA CYS A 70 -11.52 4.11 1.56
C CYS A 70 -11.82 2.79 2.29
N SER A 71 -12.48 1.84 1.63
CA SER A 71 -12.90 0.59 2.25
C SER A 71 -11.73 -0.31 2.67
N LEU A 72 -10.63 -0.31 1.90
CA LEU A 72 -9.42 -1.05 2.27
C LEU A 72 -8.73 -0.44 3.51
N GLY A 73 -8.70 0.89 3.61
CA GLY A 73 -8.19 1.58 4.80
C GLY A 73 -9.01 1.29 6.05
N THR A 74 -10.35 1.28 5.92
CA THR A 74 -11.26 0.87 7.00
C THR A 74 -11.01 -0.58 7.41
N LEU A 75 -10.83 -1.49 6.44
CA LEU A 75 -10.56 -2.90 6.70
C LEU A 75 -9.27 -3.07 7.51
N PHE A 76 -8.17 -2.44 7.08
CA PHE A 76 -6.88 -2.52 7.78
C PHE A 76 -6.95 -1.96 9.19
N ALA A 77 -7.52 -0.77 9.37
CA ALA A 77 -7.69 -0.18 10.69
C ALA A 77 -8.57 -1.05 11.60
N THR A 78 -9.61 -1.68 11.06
CA THR A 78 -10.50 -2.58 11.80
C THR A 78 -9.78 -3.84 12.27
N ILE A 79 -9.08 -4.52 11.36
CA ILE A 79 -8.30 -5.72 11.68
C ILE A 79 -7.23 -5.39 12.73
N LEU A 80 -6.48 -4.31 12.54
CA LEU A 80 -5.44 -3.90 13.47
C LEU A 80 -6.00 -3.55 14.86
N ARG A 81 -7.11 -2.80 14.91
CA ARG A 81 -7.82 -2.50 16.17
C ARG A 81 -8.19 -3.79 16.90
N ASP A 82 -8.83 -4.72 16.20
CA ASP A 82 -9.38 -5.93 16.79
C ASP A 82 -8.26 -6.90 17.24
N GLU A 83 -7.24 -7.13 16.41
CA GLU A 83 -6.10 -7.98 16.73
C GLU A 83 -5.25 -7.41 17.89
N CYS A 84 -5.11 -6.09 17.95
CA CYS A 84 -4.40 -5.41 19.05
C CYS A 84 -5.26 -5.18 20.29
N ARG A 85 -6.56 -5.52 20.25
CA ARG A 85 -7.52 -5.27 21.33
C ARG A 85 -7.55 -3.81 21.79
N ALA A 86 -7.44 -2.89 20.84
CA ALA A 86 -7.47 -1.45 21.09
C ALA A 86 -8.89 -0.88 20.91
N ASP A 87 -9.19 0.27 21.53
CA ASP A 87 -10.48 0.94 21.34
C ASP A 87 -10.58 1.63 19.97
N VAL A 88 -9.47 2.17 19.47
CA VAL A 88 -9.37 2.91 18.20
C VAL A 88 -8.06 2.55 17.49
N CYS A 89 -8.07 2.55 16.16
CA CYS A 89 -6.86 2.44 15.34
C CYS A 89 -6.77 3.62 14.37
N LEU A 90 -5.60 4.24 14.31
CA LEU A 90 -5.25 5.24 13.29
C LEU A 90 -4.34 4.59 12.25
N TYR A 91 -4.72 4.73 10.99
CA TYR A 91 -3.93 4.23 9.88
C TYR A 91 -3.62 5.38 8.91
N ASN A 92 -2.33 5.68 8.73
CA ASN A 92 -1.92 6.76 7.84
C ASN A 92 -2.12 6.35 6.37
N SER A 93 -2.81 7.19 5.61
CA SER A 93 -3.09 6.95 4.19
C SER A 93 -1.86 6.88 3.29
N GLY A 94 -0.72 7.43 3.72
CA GLY A 94 0.57 7.32 3.03
C GLY A 94 1.10 5.89 2.97
N GLY A 95 0.64 5.01 3.88
CA GLY A 95 0.94 3.57 3.89
C GLY A 95 0.19 2.77 2.83
N ILE A 96 -0.91 3.30 2.27
CA ILE A 96 -1.73 2.63 1.24
C ILE A 96 -1.29 3.13 -0.14
N ARG A 97 -0.90 2.22 -1.03
CA ARG A 97 -0.15 2.54 -2.26
C ARG A 97 -0.76 2.06 -3.56
N GLY A 98 -1.76 1.18 -3.56
CA GLY A 98 -2.29 0.59 -4.78
C GLY A 98 -3.06 1.59 -5.64
N ASN A 99 -3.94 2.41 -5.05
CA ASN A 99 -4.85 3.29 -5.79
C ASN A 99 -5.71 2.50 -6.82
N VAL A 100 -6.26 1.38 -6.37
CA VAL A 100 -6.98 0.37 -7.17
C VAL A 100 -8.41 0.17 -6.62
N ASN A 101 -9.34 -0.18 -7.51
CA ASN A 101 -10.62 -0.77 -7.12
C ASN A 101 -10.53 -2.28 -7.31
N TYR A 102 -10.80 -3.04 -6.25
CA TYR A 102 -10.79 -4.49 -6.29
C TYR A 102 -12.16 -5.03 -6.68
N GLY A 103 -12.16 -6.06 -7.52
CA GLY A 103 -13.36 -6.78 -7.91
C GLY A 103 -13.85 -7.74 -6.83
N GLY A 104 -14.71 -8.68 -7.23
CA GLY A 104 -15.15 -9.79 -6.37
C GLY A 104 -14.10 -10.89 -6.18
N GLU A 105 -12.97 -10.80 -6.88
CA GLU A 105 -11.90 -11.78 -6.75
C GLU A 105 -11.22 -11.67 -5.37
N PRO A 106 -10.82 -12.80 -4.76
CA PRO A 106 -10.08 -12.80 -3.51
C PRO A 106 -8.75 -12.06 -3.62
N LEU A 107 -8.41 -11.28 -2.60
CA LEU A 107 -7.11 -10.63 -2.50
C LEU A 107 -6.01 -11.66 -2.30
N THR A 108 -4.90 -11.49 -3.01
CA THR A 108 -3.70 -12.30 -2.82
C THR A 108 -2.70 -11.62 -1.90
N TYR A 109 -1.69 -12.36 -1.45
CA TYR A 109 -0.55 -11.77 -0.74
C TYR A 109 0.19 -10.75 -1.62
N GLY A 110 0.27 -10.98 -2.93
CA GLY A 110 0.86 -10.03 -3.87
C GLY A 110 0.10 -8.70 -3.90
N ASP A 111 -1.24 -8.75 -3.83
CA ASP A 111 -2.07 -7.55 -3.74
C ASP A 111 -1.84 -6.79 -2.42
N LEU A 112 -1.72 -7.52 -1.30
CA LEU A 112 -1.42 -6.93 0.00
C LEU A 112 -0.06 -6.22 -0.01
N VAL A 113 0.98 -6.85 -0.56
CA VAL A 113 2.33 -6.26 -0.67
C VAL A 113 2.32 -5.04 -1.59
N ALA A 114 1.55 -5.07 -2.68
CA ALA A 114 1.42 -3.92 -3.57
C ALA A 114 0.71 -2.73 -2.89
N GLU A 115 -0.25 -3.00 -2.01
CA GLU A 115 -0.95 -1.98 -1.23
C GLU A 115 -0.14 -1.43 -0.08
N VAL A 116 0.57 -2.30 0.65
CA VAL A 116 1.25 -1.97 1.91
C VAL A 116 2.73 -2.38 1.83
N PRO A 117 3.55 -1.71 0.99
CA PRO A 117 4.90 -2.16 0.68
C PRO A 117 5.93 -1.85 1.76
N PHE A 118 5.51 -1.23 2.87
CA PHE A 118 6.41 -0.80 3.94
C PHE A 118 6.32 -1.76 5.13
N GLU A 119 7.49 -2.13 5.65
CA GLU A 119 7.64 -2.90 6.88
C GLU A 119 7.38 -2.02 8.10
N ASN A 120 6.15 -1.49 8.20
CA ASN A 120 5.74 -0.66 9.32
C ASN A 120 5.56 -1.52 10.58
N ASN A 121 5.97 -0.98 11.72
CA ASN A 121 5.68 -1.57 13.02
C ASN A 121 4.26 -1.20 13.46
N ILE A 122 3.56 -2.17 14.03
CA ILE A 122 2.30 -1.92 14.74
C ILE A 122 2.66 -1.50 16.17
N VAL A 123 2.13 -0.35 16.60
CA VAL A 123 2.39 0.20 17.93
C VAL A 123 1.06 0.42 18.64
N THR A 124 0.97 -0.05 19.88
CA THR A 124 -0.16 0.20 20.80
C THR A 124 0.29 1.12 21.92
N LEU A 125 -0.56 2.07 22.29
CA LEU A 125 -0.29 3.02 23.38
C LEU A 125 -1.60 3.42 24.06
N GLU A 126 -1.53 3.66 25.36
CA GLU A 126 -2.63 4.23 26.14
C GLU A 126 -2.54 5.76 26.09
N MET A 127 -3.65 6.43 25.83
CA MET A 127 -3.74 7.89 25.78
C MET A 127 -5.13 8.37 26.19
N TYR A 128 -5.23 9.60 26.65
CA TYR A 128 -6.50 10.25 26.93
C TYR A 128 -7.19 10.67 25.63
N GLY A 129 -8.53 10.61 25.59
CA GLY A 129 -9.29 11.04 24.42
C GLY A 129 -9.05 12.50 24.01
N SER A 130 -8.65 13.36 24.96
CA SER A 130 -8.25 14.74 24.68
C SER A 130 -6.97 14.85 23.87
N GLU A 131 -6.04 13.89 24.02
CA GLU A 131 -4.79 13.85 23.25
C GLU A 131 -5.04 13.35 21.82
N LEU A 132 -6.07 12.53 21.62
CA LEU A 132 -6.47 12.01 20.31
C LEU A 132 -7.20 13.06 19.46
N ALA A 133 -7.92 13.97 20.11
CA ALA A 133 -8.73 14.99 19.46
C ALA A 133 -7.97 16.28 19.10
N ALA A 134 -6.76 16.48 19.65
CA ALA A 134 -5.92 17.67 19.48
C ALA A 134 -5.14 17.63 18.16
#